data_AF-A0A9X5CBM3-F1
#
_entry.id   AF-A0A9X5CBM3-F1
#
_cell.length_a   1.000
_cell.length_b   1.000
_cell.length_c   1.000
_cell.angle_alpha   90.00
_cell.angle_beta   90.00
_cell.angle_gamma   90.00
#
_symmetry.space_group_name_H-M   'P 1'
#
loop_
_entity.id
_entity.type
_entity.pdbx_description
1 polymer ?
#
loop_
_entity_poly.entity_id
_entity_poly.type
_entity_poly.pdbx_seq_one_letter_code
_entity_poly.pdbx_strand_id
1 'polypeptide(L)'
;MSSQKRILEAYAKQNGFLNLRWYTDDGYSGANFQRPGFQAMLADIEAGKVGTVIVKDMSRLGRNYLQVGFYTEMLFPQKGVRFIAVNDNVDSENGGIENDFT
;
A
#
# COMPACT_ATOMS: atom_id res chain seq x y z
N MET A 1 2.86 14.78 -15.28
CA MET A 1 2.25 13.53 -14.80
C MET A 1 3.33 12.47 -14.70
N SER A 2 3.84 12.19 -13.49
CA SER A 2 4.95 11.26 -13.28
C SER A 2 4.60 9.84 -13.71
N SER A 3 5.55 9.15 -14.34
CA SER A 3 5.44 7.77 -14.85
C SER A 3 4.84 6.78 -13.85
N GLN A 4 5.05 7.00 -12.55
CA GLN A 4 4.54 6.14 -11.47
C GLN A 4 3.01 6.10 -11.38
N LYS A 5 2.32 7.23 -11.53
CA LYS A 5 0.84 7.26 -11.45
C LYS A 5 0.23 6.47 -12.61
N ARG A 6 0.81 6.57 -13.81
CA ARG A 6 0.31 5.87 -15.00
C ARG A 6 0.42 4.35 -14.86
N ILE A 7 1.52 3.84 -14.27
CA ILE A 7 1.70 2.40 -14.03
C ILE A 7 0.65 1.89 -13.04
N LEU A 8 0.48 2.60 -11.92
CA LEU A 8 -0.50 2.23 -10.89
C LEU A 8 -1.94 2.32 -11.40
N GLU A 9 -2.27 3.34 -12.17
CA GLU A 9 -3.60 3.50 -12.76
C GLU A 9 -3.89 2.41 -13.81
N ALA A 10 -2.91 2.05 -14.64
CA ALA A 10 -3.05 0.97 -15.60
C ALA A 10 -3.27 -0.38 -14.90
N TYR A 11 -2.46 -0.68 -13.88
CA TYR A 11 -2.62 -1.89 -13.07
C TYR A 11 -3.99 -1.94 -12.40
N ALA A 12 -4.40 -0.84 -11.78
CA ALA A 12 -5.69 -0.72 -11.12
C ALA A 12 -6.85 -1.02 -12.08
N LYS A 13 -6.87 -0.35 -13.24
CA LYS A 13 -7.91 -0.52 -14.25
C LYS A 13 -7.96 -1.95 -14.81
N GLN A 14 -6.80 -2.54 -15.08
CA GLN A 14 -6.72 -3.92 -15.60
C GLN A 14 -7.26 -4.95 -14.60
N ASN A 15 -7.09 -4.70 -13.29
CA ASN A 15 -7.56 -5.57 -12.22
C ASN A 15 -8.96 -5.20 -11.70
N GLY A 16 -9.68 -4.28 -12.36
CA GLY A 16 -11.05 -3.92 -11.99
C GLY A 16 -11.18 -2.96 -10.81
N PHE A 17 -10.10 -2.32 -10.36
CA PHE A 17 -10.14 -1.31 -9.31
C PHE A 17 -10.57 0.06 -9.90
N LEU A 18 -11.84 0.41 -9.71
CA LEU A 18 -12.46 1.60 -10.32
C LEU A 18 -12.45 2.85 -9.42
N ASN A 19 -12.49 2.68 -8.09
CA ASN A 19 -12.54 3.77 -7.12
C ASN A 19 -11.15 4.14 -6.59
N LEU A 20 -10.31 4.71 -7.45
CA LEU A 20 -8.94 5.07 -7.08
C LEU A 20 -8.89 6.36 -6.26
N ARG A 21 -8.36 6.27 -5.05
CA ARG A 21 -7.98 7.41 -4.22
C ARG A 21 -6.47 7.49 -4.10
N TRP A 22 -5.90 8.65 -4.42
CA TRP A 22 -4.47 8.88 -4.34
C TRP A 22 -4.11 9.48 -2.98
N TYR A 23 -3.21 8.81 -2.28
CA TYR A 23 -2.55 9.35 -1.08
C TYR A 23 -1.10 9.67 -1.47
N THR A 24 -0.71 10.93 -1.36
CA THR A 24 0.61 11.41 -1.76
C THR A 24 1.26 12.18 -0.62
N ASP A 25 2.52 11.89 -0.38
CA ASP A 25 3.33 12.50 0.68
C ASP A 25 4.54 13.21 0.06
N ASP A 26 4.29 14.32 -0.64
CA ASP A 26 5.34 15.10 -1.30
C ASP A 26 6.23 15.79 -0.24
N GLY A 27 7.54 15.53 -0.28
CA GLY A 27 8.52 16.12 0.64
C GLY A 27 8.70 15.38 1.97
N TYR A 28 8.01 14.28 2.20
CA TYR A 28 8.15 13.48 3.42
C TYR A 28 9.12 12.32 3.24
N SER A 29 9.99 12.11 4.23
CA SER A 29 10.85 10.92 4.24
C SER A 29 10.04 9.67 4.61
N GLY A 30 10.34 8.54 3.97
CA GLY A 30 9.79 7.23 4.36
C GLY A 30 10.37 6.67 5.68
N ALA A 31 11.08 7.49 6.46
CA ALA A 31 11.69 7.10 7.72
C ALA A 31 10.70 7.10 8.89
N ASN A 32 9.56 7.80 8.75
CA ASN A 32 8.49 7.82 9.75
C ASN A 32 7.11 7.71 9.09
N PHE A 33 6.10 7.42 9.92
CA PHE A 33 4.71 7.26 9.49
C PHE A 33 3.83 8.49 9.80
N GLN A 34 4.46 9.61 10.20
CA GLN A 34 3.81 10.93 10.34
C GLN A 34 3.71 11.63 8.99
N ARG A 35 3.07 10.93 8.04
CA ARG A 35 2.91 11.37 6.67
C ARG A 35 1.42 11.64 6.44
N PRO A 36 1.01 12.87 6.05
CA PRO A 36 -0.40 13.24 5.97
C PRO A 36 -1.23 12.32 5.07
N GLY A 37 -0.68 11.92 3.92
CA GLY A 37 -1.30 10.97 3.00
C GLY A 37 -1.43 9.58 3.60
N PHE A 38 -0.39 9.08 4.26
CA PHE A 38 -0.46 7.81 4.97
C PHE A 38 -1.49 7.81 6.12
N GLN A 39 -1.55 8.89 6.92
CA GLN A 39 -2.53 9.04 7.99
C GLN A 39 -3.95 9.14 7.45
N ALA A 40 -4.16 9.85 6.34
CA ALA A 40 -5.45 9.89 5.67
C ALA A 40 -5.88 8.50 5.16
N MET A 41 -4.94 7.73 4.59
CA MET A 41 -5.18 6.36 4.17
C MET A 41 -5.60 5.47 5.36
N LEU A 42 -4.90 5.56 6.49
CA LEU A 42 -5.25 4.80 7.69
C LEU A 42 -6.65 5.17 8.20
N ALA A 43 -6.98 6.46 8.26
CA ALA A 43 -8.31 6.91 8.68
C ALA A 43 -9.42 6.39 7.74
N ASP A 44 -9.17 6.35 6.43
CA ASP A 44 -10.14 5.79 5.48
C ASP A 44 -10.24 4.26 5.56
N ILE A 45 -9.16 3.56 5.90
CA ILE A 45 -9.17 2.11 6.22
C ILE A 45 -10.01 1.87 7.48
N GLU A 46 -9.79 2.65 8.55
CA GLU A 46 -10.57 2.54 9.79
C GLU A 46 -12.05 2.85 9.58
N ALA A 47 -12.37 3.77 8.67
CA ALA A 47 -13.73 4.08 8.26
C ALA A 47 -14.34 3.05 7.30
N GLY A 48 -13.61 2.00 6.91
CA GLY A 48 -14.07 0.94 6.00
C GLY A 48 -14.24 1.40 4.54
N LYS A 49 -13.60 2.51 4.14
CA LYS A 49 -13.70 3.08 2.79
C LYS A 49 -12.66 2.53 1.82
N VAL A 50 -11.59 1.91 2.35
CA VAL A 50 -10.49 1.35 1.57
C VAL A 50 -10.50 -0.16 1.76
N GLY A 51 -10.73 -0.91 0.68
CA GLY A 51 -10.60 -2.37 0.67
C GLY A 51 -9.28 -2.87 0.07
N THR A 52 -8.54 -2.01 -0.63
CA THR A 52 -7.26 -2.39 -1.26
C THR A 52 -6.29 -1.22 -1.26
N VAL A 53 -5.06 -1.48 -0.83
CA VAL A 53 -3.92 -0.55 -0.87
C VAL A 53 -2.95 -1.04 -1.93
N ILE A 54 -2.69 -0.21 -2.94
CA ILE A 54 -1.76 -0.52 -4.03
C ILE A 54 -0.59 0.46 -3.98
N VAL A 55 0.62 -0.06 -3.86
CA VAL A 55 1.86 0.71 -3.89
C VAL A 55 2.74 0.25 -5.04
N LYS A 56 3.68 1.11 -5.43
CA LYS A 56 4.68 0.75 -6.44
C LYS A 56 5.61 -0.35 -5.90
N ASP A 57 6.15 -0.14 -4.71
CA ASP A 57 7.13 -0.99 -4.04
C ASP A 57 7.00 -0.80 -2.51
N MET A 58 7.49 -1.74 -1.72
CA MET A 58 7.42 -1.77 -0.25
C MET A 58 8.02 -0.52 0.38
N SER A 59 9.03 0.09 -0.26
CA SER A 59 9.67 1.32 0.24
C SER A 59 8.72 2.53 0.26
N ARG A 60 7.62 2.49 -0.51
CA ARG A 60 6.56 3.51 -0.48
C ARG A 60 5.72 3.42 0.79
N LEU A 61 5.54 2.22 1.33
CA LEU A 61 4.85 2.05 2.59
C LEU A 61 5.72 2.51 3.76
N GLY A 62 7.02 2.26 3.74
CA GLY A 62 7.96 2.78 4.74
C GLY A 62 9.31 2.09 4.63
N ARG A 63 10.33 2.67 5.28
CA ARG A 63 11.68 2.05 5.34
C ARG A 63 11.91 1.23 6.61
N ASN A 64 11.03 1.34 7.59
CA ASN A 64 11.10 0.53 8.80
C ASN A 64 10.34 -0.79 8.58
N TYR A 65 11.09 -1.85 8.32
CA TYR A 65 10.56 -3.18 8.02
C TYR A 65 9.61 -3.73 9.09
N LEU A 66 9.88 -3.49 10.39
CA LEU A 66 9.01 -3.96 11.48
C LEU A 66 7.64 -3.27 11.43
N GLN A 67 7.64 -1.97 11.19
CA GLN A 67 6.39 -1.21 11.10
C GLN A 67 5.64 -1.54 9.80
N VAL A 68 6.36 -1.69 8.68
CA VAL A 68 5.77 -2.14 7.40
C VAL A 68 5.10 -3.50 7.57
N GLY A 69 5.80 -4.49 8.14
CA GLY A 69 5.26 -5.82 8.40
C GLY A 69 4.03 -5.78 9.31
N PHE A 70 4.06 -4.99 10.38
CA PHE A 70 2.87 -4.79 11.24
C PHE A 70 1.64 -4.31 10.45
N TYR A 71 1.80 -3.35 9.54
CA TYR A 71 0.68 -2.87 8.73
C TYR A 71 0.21 -3.93 7.72
N THR A 72 1.13 -4.53 6.97
CA THR A 72 0.79 -5.44 5.86
C THR A 72 0.33 -6.81 6.30
N GLU A 73 0.84 -7.32 7.43
CA GLU A 73 0.58 -8.69 7.89
C GLU A 73 -0.44 -8.75 9.02
N MET A 74 -0.61 -7.66 9.80
CA MET A 74 -1.53 -7.64 10.94
C MET A 74 -2.68 -6.66 10.73
N LEU A 75 -2.41 -5.36 10.58
CA LEU A 75 -3.46 -4.34 10.57
C LEU A 75 -4.37 -4.45 9.34
N PHE A 76 -3.80 -4.50 8.13
CA PHE A 76 -4.59 -4.53 6.90
C PHE A 76 -5.43 -5.82 6.81
N PRO A 77 -4.90 -7.03 7.06
CA PRO A 77 -5.72 -8.24 7.08
C PRO A 77 -6.82 -8.21 8.14
N GLN A 78 -6.55 -7.71 9.35
CA GLN A 78 -7.58 -7.55 10.39
C GLN A 78 -8.72 -6.61 9.97
N LYS A 79 -8.43 -5.63 9.12
CA LYS A 79 -9.41 -4.70 8.57
C LYS A 79 -10.03 -5.18 7.24
N GLY A 80 -9.68 -6.38 6.77
CA GLY A 80 -10.13 -6.92 5.48
C GLY A 80 -9.59 -6.13 4.29
N VAL A 81 -8.42 -5.51 4.44
CA VAL A 81 -7.76 -4.71 3.40
C VAL A 81 -6.67 -5.54 2.73
N ARG A 82 -6.77 -5.67 1.41
CA ARG A 82 -5.73 -6.29 0.58
C ARG A 82 -4.59 -5.31 0.31
N PHE A 83 -3.36 -5.77 0.37
CA PHE A 83 -2.17 -4.98 0.08
C PHE A 83 -1.44 -5.55 -1.13
N ILE A 84 -1.07 -4.67 -2.07
CA ILE A 84 -0.38 -5.04 -3.32
C ILE A 84 0.82 -4.11 -3.51
N ALA A 85 2.01 -4.68 -3.69
CA ALA A 85 3.20 -3.97 -4.16
C ALA A 85 3.60 -4.45 -5.54
N VAL A 86 3.32 -3.64 -6.56
CA VAL A 86 3.37 -4.05 -7.98
C VAL A 86 4.78 -4.47 -8.42
N ASN A 87 5.81 -3.72 -8.04
CA ASN A 87 7.19 -4.03 -8.45
C ASN A 87 7.80 -5.20 -7.68
N ASP A 88 7.38 -5.40 -6.43
CA ASP A 88 7.90 -6.47 -5.58
C ASP A 88 7.11 -7.77 -5.74
N ASN A 89 6.09 -7.78 -6.61
CA ASN A 89 5.15 -8.89 -6.82
C ASN A 89 4.51 -9.38 -5.51
N VAL A 90 4.32 -8.48 -4.55
CA VAL A 90 3.68 -8.80 -3.26
C VAL A 90 2.18 -8.58 -3.38
N ASP A 91 1.42 -9.57 -2.94
CA ASP A 91 -0.03 -9.51 -2.83
C ASP A 91 -0.51 -10.29 -1.60
N SER A 92 -1.09 -9.58 -0.63
CA SER A 92 -1.47 -10.17 0.65
C SER A 92 -2.62 -11.18 0.55
N GLU A 93 -3.37 -11.21 -0.56
CA GLU A 93 -4.51 -12.12 -0.75
C GLU A 93 -4.11 -13.42 -1.48
N ASN A 94 -3.02 -13.42 -2.26
CA ASN A 94 -2.65 -14.52 -3.16
C ASN A 94 -1.56 -15.47 -2.63
N GLY A 95 -1.13 -15.35 -1.37
CA GLY A 95 -0.13 -16.27 -0.80
C GLY A 95 0.75 -15.74 0.32
N GLY A 96 0.39 -14.60 0.93
CA GLY A 96 1.25 -13.95 1.92
C GLY A 96 2.51 -13.35 1.27
N ILE A 97 3.21 -12.51 2.01
CA ILE A 97 4.56 -12.08 1.63
C ILE A 97 5.39 -13.37 1.64
N GLU A 98 5.71 -13.93 0.47
CA GLU A 98 6.69 -15.02 0.39
C GLU A 98 7.94 -14.51 1.09
N ASN A 99 8.24 -15.11 2.23
CA ASN A 99 9.41 -14.77 3.04
C ASN A 99 10.64 -15.22 2.24
N ASP A 100 11.12 -14.38 1.34
CA ASP A 100 12.46 -14.47 0.76
C ASP A 100 13.49 -14.02 1.80
N PHE A 101 13.49 -14.72 2.93
CA PHE A 101 14.54 -14.70 3.94
C PHE A 101 15.15 -16.11 3.96
N THR A 102 15.87 -16.48 2.91
CA THR A 102 16.87 -17.56 2.93
C THR A 102 18.20 -16.99 2.47
#